data_AF-M3AL53-F1
#
_entry.id   AF-M3AL53-F1
#
_cell.length_a   1.000
_cell.length_b   1.000
_cell.length_c   1.000
_cell.angle_alpha   90.00
_cell.angle_beta   90.00
_cell.angle_gamma   90.00
#
_symmetry.space_group_name_H-M   'P 1'
#
loop_
_entity.id
_entity.type
_entity.pdbx_description
1 polymer ?
#
loop_
_entity_poly.entity_id
_entity_poly.type
_entity_poly.pdbx_seq_one_letter_code
_entity_poly.pdbx_strand_id
1 'polypeptide(L)'
;MDDESRSDAEDSASDASEVQADSKQTLSDVVQNSGLSFDALQTAFKDAANAQSRKRKRGSHTSQDQEDKLQALRERLRQIKDQKAVSGASRQNSRSDAKVNQNQDEHDSDSDSDSGPSEEGAPSRTSKHAPTAQSSKFQVSRKRQVVDVPKRVVRDPRFDPLHQKSAHPGNSEKAYSFLLDYQKDEIKELKEAAKRTKNEDDKEKLKRKVGSMENRLKAKEAKEREQEILKRHRKEERERVEQGKNPYYLKKKDIKEKALVEKFNKMKSKDREKLIERKRKKEGQKEKRRMPSARRIPAG
;
A
#
# COMPACT_ATOMS: atom_id res chain seq x y z
N MET A 1 3.09 33.89 63.45
CA MET A 1 1.61 33.87 63.42
C MET A 1 1.20 33.75 61.95
N ASP A 2 1.73 32.77 61.22
CA ASP A 2 1.41 31.32 61.27
C ASP A 2 0.08 31.10 60.52
N ASP A 3 -0.12 30.15 59.60
CA ASP A 3 0.48 28.83 59.45
C ASP A 3 0.17 28.30 58.03
N GLU A 4 0.86 27.22 57.65
CA GLU A 4 0.79 26.52 56.38
C GLU A 4 -0.51 25.69 56.21
N SER A 5 -0.82 25.27 54.98
CA SER A 5 -1.24 23.88 54.72
C SER A 5 -1.37 23.61 53.22
N ARG A 6 -0.34 22.92 52.70
CA ARG A 6 -0.44 22.02 51.55
C ARG A 6 -1.46 20.92 51.87
N SER A 7 -2.31 20.57 50.91
CA SER A 7 -2.98 19.26 50.89
C SER A 7 -2.80 18.62 49.52
N ASP A 8 -2.15 17.45 49.57
CA ASP A 8 -2.06 16.43 48.54
C ASP A 8 -3.45 15.97 48.08
N ALA A 9 -3.59 15.78 46.77
CA ALA A 9 -4.67 14.99 46.19
C ALA A 9 -4.03 13.95 45.25
N GLU A 10 -3.77 12.79 45.82
CA GLU A 10 -3.60 11.49 45.19
C GLU A 10 -4.68 11.28 44.11
N ASP A 11 -4.29 11.02 42.86
CA ASP A 11 -5.21 10.48 41.84
C ASP A 11 -4.77 9.06 41.48
N SER A 12 -5.69 8.16 41.78
CA SER A 12 -5.58 6.72 41.71
C SER A 12 -5.35 6.22 40.28
N ALA A 13 -4.29 5.45 40.09
CA ALA A 13 -4.07 4.66 38.88
C ALA A 13 -5.16 3.58 38.76
N SER A 14 -6.07 3.75 37.79
CA SER A 14 -6.96 2.68 37.34
C SER A 14 -6.29 1.88 36.23
N ASP A 15 -6.15 0.59 36.53
CA ASP A 15 -5.68 -0.51 35.70
C ASP A 15 -6.60 -0.71 34.48
N ALA A 16 -6.03 -0.57 33.28
CA ALA A 16 -6.69 -0.90 32.02
C ALA A 16 -5.87 -1.99 31.32
N SER A 17 -6.39 -3.21 31.42
CA SER A 17 -5.90 -4.41 30.74
C SER A 17 -6.09 -4.29 29.23
N GLU A 18 -4.99 -4.05 28.52
CA GLU A 18 -4.93 -4.12 27.06
C GLU A 18 -4.56 -5.55 26.62
N VAL A 19 -5.55 -6.25 26.07
CA VAL A 19 -5.41 -7.57 25.44
C VAL A 19 -4.57 -7.42 24.16
N GLN A 20 -3.29 -7.76 24.23
CA GLN A 20 -2.42 -7.92 23.04
C GLN A 20 -2.51 -9.35 22.52
N ALA A 21 -3.13 -9.50 21.35
CA ALA A 21 -2.95 -10.66 20.49
C ALA A 21 -1.63 -10.52 19.72
N ASP A 22 -0.60 -11.24 20.15
CA ASP A 22 0.63 -11.45 19.39
C ASP A 22 1.18 -12.86 19.71
N SER A 23 0.61 -13.88 19.07
CA SER A 23 1.10 -15.26 19.17
C SER A 23 2.32 -15.46 18.26
N LYS A 24 3.51 -15.11 18.76
CA LYS A 24 4.78 -15.64 18.21
C LYS A 24 5.10 -16.94 18.94
N GLN A 25 4.60 -18.06 18.40
CA GLN A 25 4.99 -19.39 18.89
C GLN A 25 6.49 -19.57 18.65
N THR A 26 7.22 -19.84 19.73
CA THR A 26 8.64 -20.16 19.64
C THR A 26 8.80 -21.63 19.27
N LEU A 27 9.89 -21.99 18.57
CA LEU A 27 10.17 -23.36 18.13
C LEU A 27 10.16 -24.38 19.29
N SER A 28 10.46 -23.93 20.51
CA SER A 28 10.35 -24.72 21.75
C SER A 28 8.91 -25.11 22.08
N ASP A 29 7.93 -24.24 21.82
CA ASP A 29 6.52 -24.48 22.16
C ASP A 29 5.88 -25.53 21.23
N VAL A 30 6.33 -25.61 19.98
CA VAL A 30 5.88 -26.62 19.01
C VAL A 30 6.39 -28.01 19.38
N VAL A 31 7.62 -28.11 19.89
CA VAL A 31 8.21 -29.39 20.29
C VAL A 31 7.52 -29.94 21.53
N GLN A 32 7.23 -29.09 22.54
CA GLN A 32 6.54 -29.50 23.76
C GLN A 32 5.08 -29.92 23.51
N ASN A 33 4.38 -29.26 22.57
CA ASN A 33 2.98 -29.57 22.26
C ASN A 33 2.79 -30.75 21.30
N SER A 34 3.85 -31.26 20.67
CA SER A 34 3.75 -32.29 19.63
C SER A 34 3.66 -33.72 20.14
N GLY A 35 3.89 -33.97 21.45
CA GLY A 35 3.82 -35.32 22.04
C GLY A 35 4.80 -36.33 21.43
N LEU A 36 5.75 -35.88 20.59
CA LEU A 36 6.72 -36.73 19.93
C LEU A 36 7.87 -37.01 20.89
N SER A 37 8.11 -38.28 21.18
CA SER A 37 9.24 -38.68 22.00
C SER A 37 10.56 -38.33 21.29
N PHE A 38 11.58 -37.96 22.06
CA PHE A 38 12.91 -37.64 21.55
C PHE A 38 13.46 -38.75 20.63
N ASP A 39 13.13 -40.01 20.95
CA ASP A 39 13.52 -41.19 20.18
C ASP A 39 12.80 -41.27 18.81
N ALA A 40 11.54 -40.82 18.73
CA ALA A 40 10.80 -40.71 17.46
C ALA A 40 11.39 -39.62 16.54
N LEU A 41 11.90 -38.52 17.12
CA LEU A 41 12.59 -37.49 16.35
C LEU A 41 13.97 -37.97 15.87
N GLN A 42 14.68 -38.73 16.71
CA GLN A 42 16.01 -39.25 16.38
C GLN A 42 15.96 -40.35 15.31
N THR A 43 14.91 -41.19 15.33
CA THR A 43 14.62 -42.19 14.28
C THR A 43 14.22 -41.52 12.97
N ALA A 44 13.32 -40.53 13.00
CA ALA A 44 12.96 -39.74 11.81
C ALA A 44 14.16 -39.01 11.18
N PHE A 45 15.09 -38.51 12.01
CA PHE A 45 16.32 -37.86 11.52
C PHE A 45 17.28 -38.86 10.87
N LYS A 46 17.43 -40.08 11.44
CA LYS A 46 18.20 -41.17 10.84
C LYS A 46 17.59 -41.66 9.53
N ASP A 47 16.27 -41.75 9.45
CA ASP A 47 15.56 -42.17 8.23
C ASP A 47 15.65 -41.11 7.12
N ALA A 48 15.59 -39.82 7.47
CA ALA A 48 15.81 -38.73 6.53
C ALA A 48 17.26 -38.71 5.99
N ALA A 49 18.26 -38.96 6.86
CA ALA A 49 19.66 -39.07 6.44
C ALA A 49 19.90 -40.29 5.53
N ASN A 50 19.26 -41.43 5.82
CA ASN A 50 19.32 -42.63 4.99
C ASN A 50 18.53 -42.48 3.66
N ALA A 51 17.49 -41.66 3.62
CA ALA A 51 16.77 -41.33 2.39
C ALA A 51 17.62 -40.47 1.44
N GLN A 52 18.49 -39.60 1.96
CA GLN A 52 19.43 -38.83 1.14
C GLN A 52 20.60 -39.66 0.59
N SER A 53 20.95 -40.79 1.23
CA SER A 53 21.98 -41.70 0.74
C SER A 53 21.46 -42.74 -0.26
N ARG A 54 20.14 -43.01 -0.29
CA ARG A 54 19.49 -43.82 -1.33
C ARG A 54 19.19 -43.02 -2.60
N LYS A 55 20.23 -42.42 -3.18
CA LYS A 55 20.26 -42.22 -4.64
C LYS A 55 20.06 -43.61 -5.25
N ARG A 56 18.94 -43.79 -5.94
CA ARG A 56 18.64 -44.97 -6.77
C ARG A 56 19.92 -45.35 -7.52
N LYS A 57 20.51 -46.50 -7.17
CA LYS A 57 21.59 -47.13 -7.91
C LYS A 57 20.99 -47.68 -9.21
N ARG A 58 20.68 -46.78 -10.15
CA ARG A 58 20.50 -47.12 -11.55
C ARG A 58 21.91 -47.31 -12.09
N GLY A 59 22.32 -48.56 -12.27
CA GLY A 59 23.66 -48.90 -12.75
C GLY A 59 24.00 -48.09 -14.01
N SER A 60 25.01 -47.23 -13.91
CA SER A 60 25.56 -46.50 -15.05
C SER A 60 26.58 -47.40 -15.74
N HIS A 61 26.10 -48.27 -16.63
CA HIS A 61 26.96 -48.74 -17.72
C HIS A 61 26.88 -47.70 -18.83
N THR A 62 27.49 -46.54 -18.62
CA THR A 62 27.79 -45.61 -19.71
C THR A 62 29.08 -46.10 -20.35
N SER A 63 28.99 -46.67 -21.55
CA SER A 63 30.19 -47.03 -22.33
C SER A 63 31.07 -45.80 -22.51
N GLN A 64 32.40 -45.97 -22.61
CA GLN A 64 33.33 -44.87 -22.91
C GLN A 64 32.87 -44.09 -24.15
N ASP A 65 32.32 -44.77 -25.16
CA ASP A 65 31.75 -44.14 -26.35
C ASP A 65 30.58 -43.17 -26.05
N GLN A 66 29.79 -43.44 -25.02
CA GLN A 66 28.68 -42.56 -24.63
C GLN A 66 29.19 -41.34 -23.89
N GLU A 67 30.25 -41.51 -23.10
CA GLU A 67 30.89 -40.40 -22.38
C GLU A 67 31.61 -39.47 -23.36
N ASP A 68 32.31 -40.02 -24.36
CA ASP A 68 32.97 -39.25 -25.44
C ASP A 68 31.94 -38.48 -26.28
N LYS A 69 30.79 -39.08 -26.61
CA LYS A 69 29.69 -38.39 -27.29
C LYS A 69 29.12 -37.23 -26.46
N LEU A 70 29.03 -37.39 -25.14
CA LEU A 70 28.56 -36.34 -24.24
C LEU A 70 29.60 -35.22 -24.10
N GLN A 71 30.88 -35.55 -24.09
CA GLN A 71 31.96 -34.56 -24.10
C GLN A 71 31.96 -33.76 -25.42
N ALA A 72 31.87 -34.42 -26.57
CA ALA A 72 31.76 -33.76 -27.87
C ALA A 72 30.52 -32.84 -27.97
N LEU A 73 29.38 -33.24 -27.38
CA LEU A 73 28.19 -32.42 -27.32
C LEU A 73 28.39 -31.16 -26.47
N ARG A 74 29.06 -31.28 -25.32
CA ARG A 74 29.40 -30.15 -24.44
C ARG A 74 30.33 -29.16 -25.13
N GLU A 75 31.33 -29.65 -25.85
CA GLU A 75 32.25 -28.81 -26.62
C GLU A 75 31.54 -28.08 -27.75
N ARG A 76 30.68 -28.77 -28.50
CA ARG A 76 29.88 -28.15 -29.56
C ARG A 76 28.95 -27.05 -29.03
N LEU A 77 28.34 -27.26 -27.86
CA LEU A 77 27.52 -26.23 -27.21
C LEU A 77 28.34 -25.03 -26.75
N ARG A 78 29.59 -25.25 -26.31
CA ARG A 78 30.53 -24.17 -25.97
C ARG A 78 30.91 -23.36 -27.21
N GLN A 79 31.21 -24.02 -28.33
CA GLN A 79 31.49 -23.35 -29.61
C GLN A 79 30.29 -22.52 -30.11
N ILE A 80 29.06 -23.04 -30.00
CA ILE A 80 27.85 -22.29 -30.37
C ILE A 80 27.67 -21.06 -29.46
N LYS A 81 27.95 -21.20 -28.16
CA LYS A 81 27.89 -20.08 -27.22
C LYS A 81 28.91 -19.00 -27.57
N ASP A 82 30.13 -19.41 -27.91
CA ASP A 82 31.20 -18.49 -28.28
C ASP A 82 30.88 -17.81 -29.63
N GLN A 83 30.43 -18.56 -30.65
CA GLN A 83 29.96 -17.99 -31.92
C GLN A 83 28.77 -17.03 -31.75
N LYS A 84 27.86 -17.31 -30.81
CA LYS A 84 26.75 -16.41 -30.46
C LYS A 84 27.25 -15.15 -29.74
N ALA A 85 28.31 -15.24 -28.95
CA ALA A 85 28.94 -14.08 -28.34
C ALA A 85 29.67 -13.21 -29.39
N VAL A 86 30.33 -13.81 -30.39
CA VAL A 86 31.02 -13.06 -31.46
C VAL A 86 30.04 -12.46 -32.49
N SER A 87 28.92 -13.14 -32.78
CA SER A 87 27.86 -12.63 -33.68
C SER A 87 26.83 -11.72 -32.99
N GLY A 88 26.95 -11.53 -31.67
CA GLY A 88 26.02 -10.74 -30.85
C GLY A 88 26.24 -9.22 -30.85
N ALA A 89 27.24 -8.70 -31.58
CA ALA A 89 27.61 -7.28 -31.55
C ALA A 89 26.94 -6.38 -32.62
N SER A 90 26.01 -6.88 -33.46
CA SER A 90 25.39 -6.04 -34.51
C SER A 90 23.88 -6.20 -34.71
N ARG A 91 23.07 -6.29 -33.63
CA ARG A 91 21.61 -6.11 -33.75
C ARG A 91 21.04 -5.32 -32.56
N GLN A 92 21.23 -4.00 -32.62
CA GLN A 92 20.39 -3.03 -31.89
C GLN A 92 19.12 -2.73 -32.70
N ASN A 93 17.99 -2.84 -32.01
CA ASN A 93 16.76 -2.05 -32.13
C ASN A 93 16.23 -1.64 -33.52
N SER A 94 15.10 -2.23 -33.89
CA SER A 94 14.01 -1.50 -34.56
C SER A 94 12.66 -2.15 -34.29
N ARG A 95 11.96 -1.70 -33.24
CA ARG A 95 10.49 -1.61 -33.19
C ARG A 95 10.09 -0.44 -32.29
N SER A 96 9.85 0.70 -32.93
CA SER A 96 9.12 1.82 -32.38
C SER A 96 7.63 1.50 -32.41
N ASP A 97 7.04 1.18 -31.26
CA ASP A 97 5.59 1.27 -31.08
C ASP A 97 5.30 2.40 -30.10
N ALA A 98 4.56 3.37 -30.62
CA ALA A 98 4.13 4.57 -29.92
C ALA A 98 3.17 4.19 -28.78
N LYS A 99 3.55 4.49 -27.53
CA LYS A 99 2.59 4.59 -26.43
C LYS A 99 2.44 6.03 -25.99
N VAL A 100 1.34 6.62 -26.44
CA VAL A 100 0.69 7.77 -25.83
C VAL A 100 0.35 7.40 -24.39
N ASN A 101 0.94 8.16 -23.46
CA ASN A 101 0.76 7.98 -22.03
C ASN A 101 -0.55 8.69 -21.61
N GLN A 102 -1.63 7.93 -21.47
CA GLN A 102 -2.84 8.40 -20.79
C GLN A 102 -2.83 7.94 -19.34
N ASN A 103 -3.12 8.91 -18.47
CA ASN A 103 -3.20 8.81 -17.02
C ASN A 103 -4.06 7.63 -16.57
N GLN A 104 -3.52 6.81 -15.67
CA GLN A 104 -4.28 5.86 -14.87
C GLN A 104 -4.88 6.61 -13.67
N ASP A 105 -6.18 6.86 -13.72
CA ASP A 105 -7.01 7.01 -12.53
C ASP A 105 -7.48 5.60 -12.14
N GLU A 106 -7.07 5.16 -10.95
CA GLU A 106 -7.55 3.92 -10.34
C GLU A 106 -8.97 4.14 -9.81
N HIS A 107 -9.93 3.54 -10.50
CA HIS A 107 -11.28 3.33 -10.00
C HIS A 107 -11.50 1.82 -9.90
N ASP A 108 -11.54 1.32 -8.66
CA ASP A 108 -12.14 0.03 -8.32
C ASP A 108 -13.61 0.07 -8.73
N SER A 109 -13.93 -0.55 -9.86
CA SER A 109 -15.30 -0.94 -10.21
C SER A 109 -15.38 -2.45 -10.10
N ASP A 110 -16.10 -2.94 -9.10
CA ASP A 110 -16.59 -4.31 -9.02
C ASP A 110 -17.54 -4.55 -10.21
N SER A 111 -16.95 -4.87 -11.34
CA SER A 111 -17.62 -5.35 -12.53
C SER A 111 -17.38 -6.85 -12.57
N ASP A 112 -18.43 -7.63 -12.29
CA ASP A 112 -18.51 -9.07 -12.58
C ASP A 112 -18.50 -9.30 -14.10
N SER A 113 -17.43 -8.83 -14.74
CA SER A 113 -17.09 -9.13 -16.11
C SER A 113 -16.30 -10.41 -16.06
N ASP A 114 -16.99 -11.51 -16.37
CA ASP A 114 -16.44 -12.82 -16.75
C ASP A 114 -15.45 -12.64 -17.91
N SER A 115 -14.28 -12.11 -17.56
CA SER A 115 -13.17 -11.81 -18.44
C SER A 115 -12.40 -13.11 -18.51
N GLY A 116 -12.58 -13.84 -19.62
CA GLY A 116 -11.76 -14.99 -19.95
C GLY A 116 -10.27 -14.64 -19.77
N PRO A 117 -9.43 -15.63 -19.43
CA PRO A 117 -8.06 -15.39 -18.98
C PRO A 117 -7.32 -14.49 -19.98
N SER A 118 -6.79 -13.37 -19.49
CA SER A 118 -5.90 -12.53 -20.27
C SER A 118 -4.70 -13.38 -20.72
N GLU A 119 -4.36 -13.28 -22.00
CA GLU A 119 -3.24 -13.96 -22.66
C GLU A 119 -1.85 -13.61 -22.06
N GLU A 120 -1.79 -12.80 -20.99
CA GLU A 120 -0.56 -12.33 -20.36
C GLU A 120 0.17 -13.40 -19.52
N GLY A 121 -0.39 -14.62 -19.40
CA GLY A 121 0.24 -15.73 -18.67
C GLY A 121 -0.03 -17.13 -19.23
N ALA A 122 -0.61 -17.24 -20.43
CA ALA A 122 -0.90 -18.54 -21.03
C ALA A 122 0.39 -19.22 -21.52
N PRO A 123 0.57 -20.54 -21.30
CA PRO A 123 1.74 -21.25 -21.82
C PRO A 123 1.70 -21.27 -23.35
N SER A 124 2.68 -20.61 -23.98
CA SER A 124 2.82 -20.61 -25.44
C SER A 124 3.09 -22.02 -25.98
N ARG A 125 2.54 -22.34 -27.16
CA ARG A 125 2.70 -23.65 -27.82
C ARG A 125 4.15 -23.85 -28.25
N THR A 126 4.69 -25.04 -28.06
CA THR A 126 6.06 -25.39 -28.52
C THR A 126 6.17 -25.50 -30.04
N SER A 127 5.07 -25.78 -30.74
CA SER A 127 4.98 -25.74 -32.21
C SER A 127 3.54 -25.45 -32.67
N LYS A 128 3.35 -25.06 -33.94
CA LYS A 128 2.03 -24.75 -34.52
C LYS A 128 1.03 -25.91 -34.46
N HIS A 129 1.52 -27.15 -34.41
CA HIS A 129 0.70 -28.36 -34.37
C HIS A 129 0.64 -29.01 -32.97
N ALA A 130 1.37 -28.50 -31.98
CA ALA A 130 1.35 -29.04 -30.62
C ALA A 130 0.13 -28.53 -29.82
N PRO A 131 -0.57 -29.34 -29.03
CA PRO A 131 -1.68 -28.87 -28.19
C PRO A 131 -1.21 -27.89 -27.10
N THR A 132 -2.11 -27.02 -26.61
CA THR A 132 -1.88 -26.16 -25.45
C THR A 132 -2.26 -26.88 -24.15
N ALA A 133 -1.45 -26.74 -23.11
CA ALA A 133 -1.81 -27.20 -21.77
C ALA A 133 -2.73 -26.17 -21.09
N GLN A 134 -3.84 -26.62 -20.50
CA GLN A 134 -4.73 -25.81 -19.68
C GLN A 134 -4.84 -26.41 -18.27
N SER A 135 -5.08 -25.57 -17.26
CA SER A 135 -5.23 -26.02 -15.87
C SER A 135 -6.54 -26.78 -15.68
N SER A 136 -6.51 -27.91 -14.96
CA SER A 136 -7.70 -28.70 -14.61
C SER A 136 -8.67 -27.97 -13.68
N LYS A 137 -8.25 -26.87 -13.05
CA LYS A 137 -9.12 -26.01 -12.25
C LYS A 137 -10.09 -25.18 -13.09
N PHE A 138 -9.83 -25.06 -14.40
CA PHE A 138 -10.67 -24.30 -15.31
C PHE A 138 -11.73 -25.21 -15.92
N GLN A 139 -13.01 -24.94 -15.64
CA GLN A 139 -14.12 -25.68 -16.22
C GLN A 139 -14.28 -25.34 -17.71
N VAL A 140 -14.44 -26.35 -18.56
CA VAL A 140 -14.71 -26.14 -19.99
C VAL A 140 -16.17 -25.71 -20.16
N SER A 141 -16.41 -24.58 -20.85
CA SER A 141 -17.77 -24.12 -21.11
C SER A 141 -18.49 -25.08 -22.08
N ARG A 142 -19.72 -25.46 -21.75
CA ARG A 142 -20.56 -26.32 -22.62
C ARG A 142 -21.25 -25.54 -23.74
N LYS A 143 -21.24 -24.21 -23.67
CA LYS A 143 -21.92 -23.32 -24.63
C LYS A 143 -20.93 -22.96 -25.74
N ARG A 144 -21.30 -23.26 -26.99
CA ARG A 144 -20.54 -22.82 -28.17
C ARG A 144 -21.02 -21.43 -28.57
N GLN A 145 -20.14 -20.43 -28.49
CA GLN A 145 -20.39 -19.10 -29.04
C GLN A 145 -20.15 -19.15 -30.55
N VAL A 146 -21.23 -19.21 -31.33
CA VAL A 146 -21.17 -19.31 -32.80
C VAL A 146 -21.21 -17.93 -33.45
N VAL A 147 -21.80 -16.95 -32.78
CA VAL A 147 -21.89 -15.55 -33.22
C VAL A 147 -21.57 -14.64 -32.04
N ASP A 148 -20.62 -13.73 -32.22
CA ASP A 148 -20.31 -12.69 -31.24
C ASP A 148 -21.40 -11.61 -31.28
N VAL A 149 -22.39 -11.75 -30.41
CA VAL A 149 -23.44 -10.73 -30.25
C VAL A 149 -22.94 -9.67 -29.27
N PRO A 150 -22.82 -8.39 -29.68
CA PRO A 150 -22.48 -7.33 -28.75
C PRO A 150 -23.56 -7.25 -27.66
N LYS A 151 -23.16 -7.49 -26.40
CA LYS A 151 -24.07 -7.42 -25.26
C LYS A 151 -24.58 -5.97 -25.13
N ARG A 152 -25.90 -5.77 -25.26
CA ARG A 152 -26.54 -4.48 -25.00
C ARG A 152 -26.59 -4.27 -23.49
N VAL A 153 -25.67 -3.46 -22.96
CA VAL A 153 -25.74 -2.99 -21.57
C VAL A 153 -26.73 -1.83 -21.54
N VAL A 154 -27.92 -2.05 -20.97
CA VAL A 154 -28.86 -0.96 -20.69
C VAL A 154 -28.25 -0.10 -19.58
N ARG A 155 -27.75 1.09 -19.93
CA ARG A 155 -27.18 2.02 -18.96
C ARG A 155 -28.23 3.03 -18.52
N ASP A 156 -28.46 3.14 -17.22
CA ASP A 156 -29.26 4.21 -16.64
C ASP A 156 -28.49 5.52 -16.77
N PRO A 157 -29.01 6.56 -17.45
CA PRO A 157 -28.30 7.82 -17.65
C PRO A 157 -27.91 8.52 -16.34
N ARG A 158 -28.58 8.23 -15.22
CA ARG A 158 -28.22 8.76 -13.89
C ARG A 158 -26.94 8.14 -13.35
N PHE A 159 -26.71 6.88 -13.69
CA PHE A 159 -25.60 6.06 -13.20
C PHE A 159 -24.57 5.73 -14.29
N ASP A 160 -24.79 6.19 -15.52
CA ASP A 160 -23.86 5.96 -16.63
C ASP A 160 -22.62 6.85 -16.46
N PRO A 161 -21.42 6.25 -16.30
CA PRO A 161 -20.18 7.01 -16.14
C PRO A 161 -19.93 8.01 -17.28
N LEU A 162 -20.46 7.72 -18.48
CA LEU A 162 -20.32 8.59 -19.65
C LEU A 162 -21.21 9.84 -19.59
N HIS A 163 -22.34 9.78 -18.88
CA HIS A 163 -23.25 10.90 -18.65
C HIS A 163 -22.92 11.67 -17.37
N GLN A 164 -22.16 11.07 -16.44
CA GLN A 164 -21.52 11.75 -15.32
C GLN A 164 -20.34 12.68 -15.72
N LYS A 165 -20.33 13.18 -16.97
CA LYS A 165 -19.31 14.08 -17.52
C LYS A 165 -19.26 15.49 -16.87
N SER A 166 -19.97 15.73 -15.78
CA SER A 166 -19.96 17.03 -15.07
C SER A 166 -19.55 16.99 -13.60
N ALA A 167 -19.16 15.83 -13.05
CA ALA A 167 -18.50 15.82 -11.75
C ALA A 167 -17.01 16.20 -11.90
N HIS A 168 -16.72 17.34 -12.55
CA HIS A 168 -15.46 18.02 -12.24
C HIS A 168 -15.50 18.27 -10.74
N PRO A 169 -14.60 17.68 -9.93
CA PRO A 169 -14.72 17.69 -8.47
C PRO A 169 -14.79 19.11 -7.90
N GLY A 170 -14.25 20.09 -8.63
CA GLY A 170 -14.29 21.51 -8.25
C GLY A 170 -15.60 22.25 -8.51
N ASN A 171 -16.57 21.70 -9.28
CA ASN A 171 -17.83 22.39 -9.57
C ASN A 171 -18.90 22.09 -8.51
N SER A 172 -18.99 20.85 -8.03
CA SER A 172 -19.91 20.45 -6.96
C SER A 172 -19.51 21.08 -5.61
N GLU A 173 -18.22 21.09 -5.28
CA GLU A 173 -17.73 21.73 -4.04
C GLU A 173 -18.10 23.21 -3.96
N LYS A 174 -18.06 23.91 -5.11
CA LYS A 174 -18.48 25.31 -5.21
C LYS A 174 -20.00 25.47 -5.17
N ALA A 175 -20.73 24.64 -5.91
CA ALA A 175 -22.20 24.68 -5.96
C ALA A 175 -22.83 24.41 -4.58
N TYR A 176 -22.19 23.54 -3.79
CA TYR A 176 -22.64 23.16 -2.45
C TYR A 176 -21.78 23.77 -1.33
N SER A 177 -21.18 24.94 -1.56
CA SER A 177 -20.33 25.61 -0.57
C SER A 177 -21.09 25.95 0.73
N PHE A 178 -22.39 26.24 0.63
CA PHE A 178 -23.27 26.52 1.76
C PHE A 178 -23.29 25.38 2.80
N LEU A 179 -23.07 24.13 2.39
CA LEU A 179 -23.03 22.99 3.32
C LEU A 179 -21.91 23.12 4.36
N LEU A 180 -20.84 23.86 4.05
CA LEU A 180 -19.78 24.14 5.01
C LEU A 180 -20.25 25.08 6.11
N ASP A 181 -21.14 26.02 5.79
CA ASP A 181 -21.67 26.97 6.77
C ASP A 181 -22.68 26.26 7.69
N TYR A 182 -23.59 25.45 7.14
CA TYR A 182 -24.45 24.57 7.95
C TYR A 182 -23.64 23.63 8.85
N GLN A 183 -22.52 23.05 8.37
CA GLN A 183 -21.65 22.21 9.20
C GLN A 183 -21.01 23.01 10.34
N LYS A 184 -20.61 24.26 10.12
CA LYS A 184 -20.05 25.10 11.19
C LYS A 184 -21.10 25.43 12.24
N ASP A 185 -22.34 25.70 11.82
CA ASP A 185 -23.43 26.01 12.73
C ASP A 185 -23.86 24.77 13.52
N GLU A 186 -23.96 23.59 12.88
CA GLU A 186 -24.18 22.31 13.59
C GLU A 186 -23.10 22.06 14.65
N ILE A 187 -21.82 22.35 14.36
CA ILE A 187 -20.74 22.22 15.34
C ILE A 187 -20.94 23.18 16.52
N LYS A 188 -21.41 24.42 16.29
CA LYS A 188 -21.70 25.37 17.38
C LYS A 188 -22.84 24.86 18.24
N GLU A 189 -23.94 24.42 17.63
CA GLU A 189 -25.10 23.87 18.33
C GLU A 189 -24.72 22.65 19.16
N LEU A 190 -23.96 21.71 18.60
CA LEU A 190 -23.49 20.52 19.32
C LEU A 190 -22.55 20.88 20.49
N LYS A 191 -21.73 21.92 20.35
CA LYS A 191 -20.89 22.43 21.45
C LYS A 191 -21.73 23.02 22.56
N GLU A 192 -22.78 23.76 22.23
CA GLU A 192 -23.71 24.30 23.23
C GLU A 192 -24.50 23.18 23.91
N ALA A 193 -24.99 22.21 23.15
CA ALA A 193 -25.65 21.03 23.68
C ALA A 193 -24.74 20.30 24.67
N ALA A 194 -23.47 20.05 24.32
CA ALA A 194 -22.48 19.41 25.18
C ALA A 194 -22.18 20.19 26.48
N LYS A 195 -22.36 21.52 26.46
CA LYS A 195 -22.22 22.36 27.67
C LYS A 195 -23.46 22.29 28.55
N ARG A 196 -24.66 22.18 27.95
CA ARG A 196 -25.96 22.13 28.66
C ARG A 196 -26.25 20.76 29.26
N THR A 197 -25.81 19.68 28.62
CA THR A 197 -26.03 18.31 29.10
C THR A 197 -25.31 18.04 30.41
N LYS A 198 -26.05 17.52 31.39
CA LYS A 198 -25.53 17.11 32.70
C LYS A 198 -25.08 15.64 32.72
N ASN A 199 -25.76 14.78 31.96
CA ASN A 199 -25.40 13.36 31.82
C ASN A 199 -24.00 13.23 31.20
N GLU A 200 -23.14 12.44 31.83
CA GLU A 200 -21.74 12.30 31.41
C GLU A 200 -21.59 11.51 30.11
N ASP A 201 -22.31 10.40 29.97
CA ASP A 201 -22.31 9.57 28.77
C ASP A 201 -22.76 10.34 27.52
N ASP A 202 -23.84 11.12 27.64
CA ASP A 202 -24.37 11.90 26.54
C ASP A 202 -23.46 13.08 26.20
N LYS A 203 -22.84 13.69 27.20
CA LYS A 203 -21.83 14.72 27.02
C LYS A 203 -20.60 14.19 26.29
N GLU A 204 -20.16 12.97 26.58
CA GLU A 204 -19.07 12.33 25.85
C GLU A 204 -19.44 12.04 24.40
N LYS A 205 -20.62 11.48 24.14
CA LYS A 205 -21.14 11.25 22.77
C LYS A 205 -21.16 12.55 21.96
N LEU A 206 -21.65 13.64 22.55
CA LEU A 206 -21.68 14.95 21.90
C LEU A 206 -20.27 15.50 21.62
N LYS A 207 -19.36 15.43 22.60
CA LYS A 207 -17.95 15.82 22.41
C LYS A 207 -17.27 15.01 21.30
N ARG A 208 -17.52 13.70 21.24
CA ARG A 208 -17.01 12.82 20.18
C ARG A 208 -17.54 13.22 18.81
N LYS A 209 -18.84 13.53 18.70
CA LYS A 209 -19.45 14.01 17.45
C LYS A 209 -18.84 15.34 17.01
N VAL A 210 -18.68 16.30 17.93
CA VAL A 210 -18.00 17.59 17.68
C VAL A 210 -16.58 17.36 17.17
N GLY A 211 -15.79 16.52 17.86
CA GLY A 211 -14.43 16.21 17.46
C GLY A 211 -14.34 15.60 16.05
N SER A 212 -15.25 14.67 15.73
CA SER A 212 -15.32 14.06 14.39
C SER A 212 -15.62 15.08 13.30
N MET A 213 -16.62 15.95 13.52
CA MET A 213 -17.02 16.99 12.58
C MET A 213 -15.92 18.04 12.38
N GLU A 214 -15.28 18.49 13.46
CA GLU A 214 -14.14 19.41 13.37
C GLU A 214 -12.95 18.79 12.62
N ASN A 215 -12.65 17.52 12.88
CA ASN A 215 -11.56 16.83 12.19
C ASN A 215 -11.84 16.69 10.70
N ARG A 216 -13.10 16.45 10.31
CA ARG A 216 -13.52 16.42 8.92
C ARG A 216 -13.35 17.77 8.23
N LEU A 217 -13.70 18.89 8.90
CA LEU A 217 -13.47 20.23 8.38
C LEU A 217 -11.97 20.53 8.22
N LYS A 218 -11.15 20.25 9.25
CA LYS A 218 -9.69 20.43 9.19
C LYS A 218 -9.04 19.62 8.07
N ALA A 219 -9.53 18.40 7.82
CA ALA A 219 -9.07 17.56 6.73
C ALA A 219 -9.43 18.13 5.36
N LYS A 220 -10.64 18.69 5.19
CA LYS A 220 -11.05 19.39 3.97
C LYS A 220 -10.16 20.62 3.72
N GLU A 221 -9.97 21.47 4.72
CA GLU A 221 -9.08 22.65 4.62
C GLU A 221 -7.64 22.27 4.25
N ALA A 222 -7.16 21.10 4.70
CA ALA A 222 -5.85 20.60 4.29
C ALA A 222 -5.78 20.22 2.81
N LYS A 223 -6.81 19.55 2.30
CA LYS A 223 -6.93 19.21 0.88
C LYS A 223 -7.06 20.48 0.02
N GLU A 224 -7.86 21.45 0.45
CA GLU A 224 -8.04 22.73 -0.24
C GLU A 224 -6.72 23.49 -0.36
N ARG A 225 -5.91 23.57 0.70
CA ARG A 225 -4.55 24.17 0.65
C ARG A 225 -3.65 23.49 -0.38
N GLU A 226 -3.63 22.15 -0.41
CA GLU A 226 -2.85 21.40 -1.41
C GLU A 226 -3.34 21.68 -2.84
N GLN A 227 -4.66 21.75 -3.04
CA GLN A 227 -5.26 22.10 -4.33
C GLN A 227 -4.98 23.56 -4.74
N GLU A 228 -4.96 24.51 -3.81
CA GLU A 228 -4.62 25.90 -4.07
C GLU A 228 -3.18 26.04 -4.55
N ILE A 229 -2.23 25.35 -3.90
CA ILE A 229 -0.83 25.32 -4.33
C ILE A 229 -0.69 24.73 -5.73
N LEU A 230 -1.41 23.64 -6.01
CA LEU A 230 -1.47 23.06 -7.35
C LEU A 230 -2.03 24.04 -8.39
N LYS A 231 -3.12 24.74 -8.06
CA LYS A 231 -3.74 25.74 -8.93
C LYS A 231 -2.79 26.92 -9.19
N ARG A 232 -2.12 27.44 -8.15
CA ARG A 232 -1.11 28.51 -8.28
C ARG A 232 0.05 28.06 -9.17
N HIS A 233 0.62 26.89 -8.89
CA HIS A 233 1.71 26.34 -9.70
C HIS A 233 1.32 26.15 -11.17
N ARG A 234 0.13 25.58 -11.44
CA ARG A 234 -0.34 25.41 -12.82
C ARG A 234 -0.51 26.73 -13.57
N LYS A 235 -0.86 27.81 -12.87
CA LYS A 235 -0.93 29.16 -13.48
C LYS A 235 0.46 29.67 -13.82
N GLU A 236 1.39 29.63 -12.86
CA GLU A 236 2.77 30.06 -13.09
C GLU A 236 3.46 29.26 -14.21
N GLU A 237 3.26 27.94 -14.25
CA GLU A 237 3.83 27.10 -15.30
C GLU A 237 3.22 27.39 -16.67
N ARG A 238 1.92 27.71 -16.72
CA ARG A 238 1.29 28.13 -17.98
C ARG A 238 1.96 29.39 -18.52
N GLU A 239 2.23 30.37 -17.67
CA GLU A 239 2.94 31.60 -18.05
C GLU A 239 4.39 31.33 -18.50
N ARG A 240 5.09 30.40 -17.82
CA ARG A 240 6.46 29.97 -18.21
C ARG A 240 6.47 29.26 -19.56
N VAL A 241 5.47 28.42 -19.82
CA VAL A 241 5.32 27.71 -21.10
C VAL A 241 4.97 28.67 -22.23
N GLU A 242 4.12 29.67 -21.96
CA GLU A 242 3.82 30.74 -22.92
C GLU A 242 5.07 31.56 -23.29
N GLN A 243 6.01 31.73 -22.35
CA GLN A 243 7.35 32.27 -22.59
C GLN A 243 8.31 31.31 -23.33
N GLY A 244 7.86 30.10 -23.68
CA GLY A 244 8.65 29.09 -24.38
C GLY A 244 9.54 28.22 -23.49
N LYS A 245 9.40 28.28 -22.16
CA LYS A 245 10.13 27.37 -21.24
C LYS A 245 9.46 26.00 -21.18
N ASN A 246 10.22 24.99 -20.78
CA ASN A 246 9.70 23.63 -20.63
C ASN A 246 8.72 23.55 -19.45
N PRO A 247 7.57 22.87 -19.61
CA PRO A 247 6.59 22.70 -18.54
C PRO A 247 7.16 21.88 -17.40
N TYR A 248 7.06 22.38 -16.17
CA TYR A 248 7.42 21.66 -14.96
C TYR A 248 6.18 21.29 -14.15
N TYR A 249 6.18 20.12 -13.51
CA TYR A 249 5.08 19.66 -12.67
C TYR A 249 5.61 19.30 -11.29
N LEU A 250 5.01 19.84 -10.23
CA LEU A 250 5.42 19.52 -8.86
C LEU A 250 5.14 18.06 -8.53
N LYS A 251 6.10 17.45 -7.84
CA LYS A 251 5.89 16.13 -7.24
C LYS A 251 4.91 16.24 -6.08
N LYS A 252 4.23 15.14 -5.76
CA LYS A 252 3.31 15.04 -4.60
C LYS A 252 3.98 15.42 -3.27
N LYS A 253 5.28 15.15 -3.12
CA LYS A 253 6.07 15.51 -1.92
C LYS A 253 6.25 17.03 -1.82
N ASP A 254 6.68 17.67 -2.89
CA ASP A 254 6.92 19.13 -2.95
C ASP A 254 5.63 19.92 -2.68
N ILE A 255 4.47 19.43 -3.16
CA ILE A 255 3.16 20.04 -2.87
C ILE A 255 2.88 20.01 -1.36
N LYS A 256 3.13 18.88 -0.70
CA LYS A 256 2.93 18.73 0.74
C LYS A 256 3.90 19.59 1.53
N GLU A 257 5.15 19.71 1.09
CA GLU A 257 6.14 20.59 1.71
C GLU A 257 5.71 22.05 1.63
N LYS A 258 5.30 22.52 0.45
CA LYS A 258 4.73 23.86 0.27
C LYS A 258 3.49 24.08 1.15
N ALA A 259 2.59 23.10 1.22
CA ALA A 259 1.38 23.17 2.06
C ALA A 259 1.70 23.23 3.56
N LEU A 260 2.77 22.54 3.98
CA LEU A 260 3.26 22.60 5.36
C LEU A 260 3.90 23.94 5.67
N VAL A 261 4.69 24.51 4.76
CA VAL A 261 5.29 25.84 4.90
C VAL A 261 4.20 26.90 5.00
N GLU A 262 3.21 26.90 4.10
CA GLU A 262 2.08 27.84 4.16
C GLU A 262 1.28 27.69 5.46
N LYS A 263 1.02 26.44 5.90
CA LYS A 263 0.35 26.17 7.19
C LYS A 263 1.17 26.72 8.36
N PHE A 264 2.49 26.53 8.36
CA PHE A 264 3.36 27.03 9.42
C PHE A 264 3.39 28.55 9.44
N ASN A 265 3.49 29.20 8.29
CA ASN A 265 3.49 30.66 8.18
C ASN A 265 2.17 31.29 8.64
N LYS A 266 1.03 30.62 8.40
CA LYS A 266 -0.30 31.08 8.86
C LYS A 266 -0.53 30.89 10.37
N MET A 267 0.23 30.03 11.05
CA MET A 267 0.08 29.79 12.50
C MET A 267 0.69 30.93 13.34
N LYS A 268 0.11 31.19 14.51
CA LYS A 268 0.62 32.17 15.49
C LYS A 268 2.00 31.74 16.03
N SER A 269 2.87 32.68 16.42
CA SER A 269 4.21 32.39 16.98
C SER A 269 4.16 31.40 18.14
N LYS A 270 3.31 31.66 19.15
CA LYS A 270 3.14 30.79 20.33
C LYS A 270 2.70 29.37 19.94
N ASP A 271 1.82 29.23 18.95
CA ASP A 271 1.32 27.92 18.51
C ASP A 271 2.37 27.16 17.69
N ARG A 272 3.18 27.88 16.90
CA ARG A 272 4.34 27.32 16.20
C ARG A 272 5.38 26.78 17.16
N GLU A 273 5.75 27.55 18.18
CA GLU A 273 6.72 27.15 19.22
C GLU A 273 6.22 25.91 19.97
N LYS A 274 4.96 25.91 20.42
CA LYS A 274 4.35 24.74 21.07
C LYS A 274 4.35 23.51 20.17
N LEU A 275 4.11 23.66 18.86
CA LEU A 275 4.15 22.56 17.92
C LEU A 275 5.57 22.00 17.76
N ILE A 276 6.57 22.88 17.65
CA ILE A 276 7.99 22.49 17.58
C ILE A 276 8.42 21.80 18.87
N GLU A 277 8.05 22.34 20.03
CA GLU A 277 8.37 21.75 21.33
C GLU A 277 7.75 20.34 21.46
N ARG A 278 6.48 20.18 21.10
CA ARG A 278 5.82 18.86 21.07
C ARG A 278 6.53 17.90 20.10
N LYS A 279 7.01 18.39 18.95
CA LYS A 279 7.77 17.58 17.99
C LYS A 279 9.13 17.18 18.54
N ARG A 280 9.88 18.11 19.14
CA ARG A 280 11.16 17.86 19.83
C ARG A 280 11.02 16.84 20.96
N LYS A 281 9.98 16.96 21.80
CA LYS A 281 9.69 15.99 22.87
C LYS A 281 9.42 14.59 22.31
N LYS A 282 8.61 14.49 21.24
CA LYS A 282 8.32 13.21 20.56
C LYS A 282 9.56 12.61 19.90
N GLU A 283 10.37 13.42 19.23
CA GLU A 283 11.63 12.97 18.60
C GLU A 283 12.62 12.51 19.67
N GLY A 284 12.81 13.28 20.75
CA GLY A 284 13.65 12.88 21.88
C GLY A 284 13.16 11.59 22.56
N GLN A 285 11.85 11.39 22.71
CA GLN A 285 11.31 10.12 23.24
C GLN A 285 11.55 8.95 22.27
N LYS A 286 11.42 9.17 20.96
CA LYS A 286 11.75 8.16 19.95
C LYS A 286 13.24 7.82 19.93
N GLU A 287 14.10 8.82 20.08
CA GLU A 287 15.55 8.63 20.20
C GLU A 287 15.88 7.81 21.45
N LYS A 288 15.33 8.18 22.62
CA LYS A 288 15.45 7.38 23.85
C LYS A 288 14.96 5.94 23.65
N ARG A 289 13.84 5.74 22.96
CA ARG A 289 13.32 4.40 22.60
C ARG A 289 14.22 3.67 21.59
N ARG A 290 14.99 4.38 20.76
CA ARG A 290 15.92 3.78 19.78
C ARG A 290 17.28 3.44 20.41
N MET A 291 17.63 4.03 21.56
CA MET A 291 18.85 3.71 22.29
C MET A 291 18.81 2.27 22.87
N PRO A 292 19.94 1.56 22.98
CA PRO A 292 20.02 0.28 23.70
C PRO A 292 19.59 0.43 25.17
N SER A 293 18.97 -0.60 25.78
CA SER A 293 18.36 -0.49 27.14
C SER A 293 19.36 -0.08 28.22
N ALA A 294 20.62 -0.52 28.11
CA ALA A 294 21.72 -0.15 29.01
C ALA A 294 21.97 1.37 29.08
N ARG A 295 21.56 2.13 28.06
CA ARG A 295 21.66 3.61 28.03
C ARG A 295 20.32 4.32 28.26
N ARG A 296 19.23 3.57 28.47
CA ARG A 296 17.89 4.13 28.76
C ARG A 296 17.67 4.37 30.25
N ILE A 297 18.38 3.64 31.12
CA ILE A 297 18.30 3.80 32.57
C ILE A 297 19.09 5.06 32.94
N PRO A 298 18.48 6.05 33.62
CA PRO A 298 19.25 7.16 34.17
C PRO A 298 20.24 6.59 35.20
N ALA A 299 21.53 6.90 35.05
CA ALA A 299 22.45 6.70 36.16
C ALA A 299 21.89 7.51 37.35
N GLY A 300 21.53 6.80 38.41
CA GLY A 300 21.00 7.38 39.65
C GLY A 300 21.99 8.30 40.32
#